data_AF-A0A963VC07-F1
#
_entry.id   AF-A0A963VC07-F1
#
_cell.length_a   1.000
_cell.length_b   1.000
_cell.length_c   1.000
_cell.angle_alpha   90.00
_cell.angle_beta   90.00
_cell.angle_gamma   90.00
#
_symmetry.space_group_name_H-M   'P 1'
#
loop_
_entity.id
_entity.type
_entity.pdbx_description
1 polymer ?
#
loop_
_entity_poly.entity_id
_entity_poly.type
_entity_poly.pdbx_seq_one_letter_code
_entity_poly.pdbx_strand_id
1 'polypeptide(L)' 'MPNPTAAILIIGDEILSGRTREANAHYLAGELVRTGIDLKEIRVVADDMAAIAGALNALRAAHDHVFTS' A
#
# COMPACT_ATOMS: atom_id res chain seq x y z
N MET A 1 10.26 20.46 -7.92
CA MET A 1 9.27 20.09 -6.89
C MET A 1 9.61 18.69 -6.42
N PRO A 2 9.42 18.33 -5.14
CA PRO A 2 9.55 16.94 -4.72
C PRO A 2 8.55 16.06 -5.48
N ASN A 3 8.93 14.81 -5.77
CA ASN A 3 8.02 13.83 -6.38
C ASN A 3 6.80 13.62 -5.47
N PRO A 4 5.60 13.43 -6.02
CA PRO A 4 4.45 12.95 -5.24
C PRO A 4 4.81 11.62 -4.56
N THR A 5 4.26 11.42 -3.37
CA THR A 5 4.47 10.23 -2.55
C THR A 5 3.30 9.28 -2.63
N ALA A 6 3.57 7.98 -2.51
CA ALA A 6 2.53 6.96 -2.48
C ALA A 6 2.73 5.97 -1.33
N ALA A 7 1.63 5.36 -0.91
CA ALA A 7 1.60 4.17 -0.09
C ALA A 7 0.68 3.09 -0.70
N ILE A 8 0.98 1.83 -0.41
CA ILE A 8 0.14 0.68 -0.79
C ILE A 8 -0.39 0.01 0.48
N LEU A 9 -1.71 -0.15 0.57
CA LEU A 9 -2.39 -0.90 1.62
C LEU A 9 -2.90 -2.22 1.05
N ILE A 10 -2.38 -3.32 1.56
CA ILE A 10 -2.75 -4.68 1.14
C ILE A 10 -3.63 -5.28 2.22
N ILE A 11 -4.78 -5.82 1.82
CA ILE A 11 -5.77 -6.39 2.73
C ILE A 11 -5.88 -7.88 2.45
N GLY A 12 -5.58 -8.72 3.45
CA GLY A 12 -5.77 -10.16 3.27
C GLY A 12 -5.00 -11.00 4.29
N ASP A 13 -5.72 -11.89 4.97
CA ASP A 13 -5.17 -12.81 5.96
C ASP A 13 -4.25 -13.87 5.32
N GLU A 14 -4.47 -14.20 4.05
CA GLU A 14 -3.61 -15.09 3.25
C GLU A 14 -2.23 -14.50 2.98
N ILE A 15 -2.12 -13.17 2.90
CA ILE A 15 -0.84 -12.48 2.77
C ILE A 15 -0.13 -12.49 4.12
N LEU A 16 -0.84 -12.18 5.20
CA LEU A 16 -0.29 -12.22 6.57
C LEU A 16 0.13 -13.63 6.99
N SER A 17 -0.63 -14.65 6.60
CA SER A 17 -0.31 -16.06 6.88
C SER A 17 0.71 -16.67 5.92
N GLY A 18 1.15 -15.93 4.89
CA GLY A 18 2.13 -16.39 3.91
C GLY A 18 1.62 -17.48 2.96
N ARG A 19 0.31 -17.74 2.92
CA ARG A 19 -0.31 -18.70 1.99
C ARG A 19 -0.27 -18.22 0.56
N THR A 20 -0.30 -16.90 0.38
CA THR A 20 -0.26 -16.25 -0.93
C THR A 20 0.93 -15.31 -0.99
N ARG A 21 1.70 -15.39 -2.08
CA ARG A 21 2.76 -14.42 -2.35
C ARG A 21 2.14 -13.16 -2.96
N GLU A 22 2.35 -12.05 -2.28
CA GLU A 22 2.02 -10.72 -2.80
C GLU A 22 2.85 -10.43 -4.07
N ALA A 23 2.18 -10.08 -5.16
CA ALA A 23 2.81 -9.69 -6.43
C ALA A 23 2.34 -8.33 -6.98
N ASN A 24 1.22 -7.81 -6.49
CA ASN A 24 0.60 -6.59 -6.99
C ASN A 24 1.42 -5.36 -6.58
N ALA A 25 1.92 -5.33 -5.34
CA ALA A 25 2.71 -4.22 -4.82
C ALA A 25 4.08 -4.14 -5.51
N HIS A 26 4.68 -5.28 -5.87
CA HIS A 26 5.91 -5.28 -6.68
C HIS A 26 5.68 -4.66 -8.06
N TYR A 27 4.63 -5.09 -8.77
CA TYR A 27 4.29 -4.53 -10.08
C TYR A 27 3.98 -3.02 -9.99
N LEU A 28 3.12 -2.64 -9.05
CA LEU A 28 2.71 -1.25 -8.86
C LEU A 28 3.88 -0.34 -8.46
N ALA A 29 4.78 -0.80 -7.59
CA ALA A 29 6.00 -0.06 -7.24
C ALA A 29 6.82 0.29 -8.48
N GLY A 30 6.95 -0.65 -9.43
CA GLY A 30 7.60 -0.40 -10.71
C GLY A 30 6.91 0.68 -11.55
N GLU A 31 5.57 0.67 -11.63
CA GLU A 31 4.81 1.71 -12.34
C GLU A 31 4.93 3.08 -11.67
N LEU A 32 4.89 3.14 -10.33
CA LEU A 32 5.04 4.38 -9.58
C LEU A 32 6.42 5.01 -9.83
N VAL A 33 7.49 4.20 -9.77
CA VAL A 33 8.85 4.68 -10.09
C VAL A 33 8.94 5.19 -11.53
N ARG A 34 8.36 4.48 -12.51
CA ARG A 34 8.34 4.92 -13.91
C ARG A 34 7.60 6.24 -14.13
N THR A 35 6.59 6.51 -13.31
CA THR A 35 5.76 7.72 -13.41
C THR A 35 6.26 8.87 -12.53
N GLY A 36 7.38 8.69 -11.83
CA GLY A 36 7.98 9.73 -10.97
C GLY A 36 7.25 9.90 -9.64
N ILE A 37 6.59 8.86 -9.14
CA ILE A 37 5.96 8.81 -7.82
C ILE A 37 6.83 7.98 -6.89
N ASP A 38 7.17 8.55 -5.74
CA ASP A 38 7.97 7.87 -4.74
C ASP A 38 7.07 7.00 -3.84
N LEU A 39 7.12 5.68 -4.01
CA LEU A 39 6.52 4.75 -3.06
C LEU A 39 7.32 4.79 -1.73
N LYS A 40 6.67 5.21 -0.64
CA LYS A 40 7.31 5.35 0.68
C LYS A 40 6.94 4.24 1.66
N GLU A 41 5.76 3.63 1.51
CA GLU A 41 5.27 2.61 2.43
C GLU A 41 4.44 1.54 1.72
N ILE A 42 4.65 0.27 2.10
CA ILE A 42 3.73 -0.83 1.82
C ILE A 42 3.30 -1.39 3.18
N ARG A 43 2.00 -1.47 3.43
CA ARG A 43 1.43 -1.98 4.67
C ARG A 43 0.45 -3.11 4.37
N VAL A 44 0.59 -4.22 5.08
CA VAL A 44 -0.36 -5.35 5.01
C VAL A 44 -1.20 -5.36 6.29
N VAL A 45 -2.52 -5.50 6.15
CA VAL A 45 -3.47 -5.60 7.27
C VAL A 45 -4.38 -6.82 7.11
N ALA A 46 -4.96 -7.24 8.23
CA ALA A 46 -5.98 -8.30 8.25
C ALA A 46 -7.27 -7.82 7.58
N ASP A 47 -8.12 -8.77 7.17
CA ASP A 47 -9.46 -8.48 6.66
C ASP A 47 -10.43 -8.13 7.81
N ASP A 48 -10.13 -7.00 8.46
CA ASP A 48 -10.87 -6.44 9.58
C ASP A 48 -11.12 -4.94 9.34
N MET A 49 -12.36 -4.52 9.52
CA MET A 49 -12.78 -3.15 9.22
C MET A 49 -12.04 -2.10 10.05
N ALA A 50 -11.73 -2.40 11.32
CA ALA A 50 -11.02 -1.45 12.17
C ALA A 50 -9.55 -1.33 11.76
N ALA A 51 -8.90 -2.44 11.41
CA ALA A 51 -7.54 -2.47 10.88
C ALA A 51 -7.44 -1.71 9.54
N ILE A 52 -8.36 -1.97 8.61
CA ILE A 52 -8.42 -1.28 7.31
C ILE A 52 -8.62 0.22 7.49
N ALA A 53 -9.62 0.63 8.28
CA ALA A 53 -9.92 2.04 8.49
C ALA A 53 -8.77 2.77 9.19
N GLY A 54 -8.16 2.16 10.21
CA GLY A 54 -7.01 2.73 10.92
C GLY A 54 -5.80 2.90 10.00
N ALA A 55 -5.47 1.88 9.22
CA ALA A 55 -4.36 1.93 8.28
C ALA A 55 -4.60 2.95 7.15
N LEU A 56 -5.76 2.94 6.52
CA LEU A 56 -6.09 3.89 5.46
C LEU A 56 -6.02 5.34 5.97
N ASN A 57 -6.54 5.62 7.16
CA ASN A 57 -6.47 6.94 7.77
C ASN A 57 -5.05 7.40 8.04
N ALA A 58 -4.19 6.52 8.55
CA ALA A 58 -2.78 6.83 8.78
C ALA A 58 -2.05 7.10 7.46
N LEU A 59 -2.26 6.26 6.44
CA LEU A 59 -1.57 6.37 5.16
C LEU A 59 -1.98 7.62 4.39
N ARG A 60 -3.29 7.91 4.29
CA ARG A 60 -3.80 9.09 3.56
C ARG A 60 -3.41 10.42 4.21
N ALA A 61 -3.08 10.41 5.50
CA ALA A 61 -2.60 11.60 6.20
C ALA A 61 -1.11 11.86 5.94
N ALA A 62 -0.34 10.82 5.56
CA ALA A 62 1.10 10.88 5.42
C ALA A 62 1.61 10.87 3.96
N HIS A 63 0.75 10.55 2.98
CA HIS A 63 1.13 10.34 1.57
C HIS A 63 0.12 10.99 0.62
N ASP A 64 0.57 11.40 -0.56
CA ASP A 64 -0.27 12.05 -1.58
C ASP A 64 -1.24 11.05 -2.25
N HIS A 65 -0.82 9.80 -2.41
CA HIS A 65 -1.60 8.72 -2.99
C HIS A 65 -1.63 7.48 -2.09
N VAL A 66 -2.79 6.82 -2.02
CA VAL A 66 -2.94 5.51 -1.38
C VAL A 66 -3.60 4.57 -2.36
N PHE A 67 -2.95 3.43 -2.62
CA PHE A 67 -3.48 2.35 -3.43
C PHE A 67 -3.86 1.19 -2.53
N THR A 68 -4.96 0.51 -2.85
CA THR A 68 -5.41 -0.68 -2.12
C THR A 68 -5.40 -1.89 -3.04
N SER A 69 -5.01 -3.05 -2.51
CA SER A 69 -5.10 -4.35 -3.21
C SER A 69 -5.63 -5.44 -2.30
#